data_AF-A0A350XYS8-F1
#
_entry.id   AF-A0A350XYS8-F1
#
_cell.length_a   1.000
_cell.length_b   1.000
_cell.length_c   1.000
_cell.angle_alpha   90.00
_cell.angle_beta   90.00
_cell.angle_gamma   90.00
#
_symmetry.space_group_name_H-M   'P 1'
#
loop_
_entity.id
_entity.type
_entity.pdbx_description
1 polymer ?
#
loop_
_entity_poly.entity_id
_entity_poly.type
_entity_poly.pdbx_seq_one_letter_code
_entity_poly.pdbx_strand_id
1 'polypeptide(L)'
;MQSLRQTAVMALPIIVCETLMVIIYTIRDKKFAFPPSAVFAEIVFVANIAGLFAMKFIQINQVTIYGATSLITDLKVLLHRVFYNIEYVALVFGPDDLKVRVRLVIASVFLLIILVGFVLCVRDFIKEKCSDSGYFVLILSLTLGCLSVFAAGVFTNIANRALYFFMLYPLLAVCTAYILKKCEKKRLILFVVIAAFAASGIVFRSVGSIKEIKAGRDKNSEAHQIADFMLDNGYDTIYSVFGLGTVIDGAEDVIVASGEEIHLVQFKRVDRALPMKPVHFLCVKDNYKRWDNAKSLYVVRKHELPYVEELAEKYGVKMTKVAEFESGKALYSMSENLCAYADTQE
;
A
#
# COMPACT_ATOMS: atom_id res chain seq x y z
N MET A 1 8.46 8.60 14.30
CA MET A 1 7.57 8.45 13.12
C MET A 1 8.41 8.64 11.87
N GLN A 2 8.29 7.76 10.88
CA GLN A 2 9.33 7.56 9.84
C GLN A 2 8.94 8.04 8.43
N SER A 3 7.71 8.55 8.18
CA SER A 3 7.34 8.97 6.82
C SER A 3 6.48 10.24 6.73
N LEU A 4 6.77 11.05 5.71
CA LEU A 4 5.98 12.23 5.30
C LEU A 4 4.50 11.91 5.08
N ARG A 5 4.19 10.68 4.65
CA ARG A 5 2.81 10.22 4.49
C ARG A 5 2.11 10.06 5.83
N GLN A 6 2.74 9.46 6.83
CA GLN A 6 2.15 9.35 8.17
C GLN A 6 1.84 10.75 8.75
N THR A 7 2.71 11.73 8.53
CA THR A 7 2.45 13.12 8.90
C THR A 7 1.25 13.69 8.14
N ALA A 8 1.16 13.50 6.81
CA ALA A 8 0.05 13.97 5.98
C ALA A 8 -1.29 13.29 6.28
N VAL A 9 -1.26 12.02 6.67
CA VAL A 9 -2.43 11.16 6.87
C VAL A 9 -2.95 11.25 8.30
N MET A 10 -2.08 11.42 9.30
CA MET A 10 -2.45 11.36 10.71
C MET A 10 -2.30 12.69 11.43
N ALA A 11 -1.20 13.42 11.26
CA ALA A 11 -0.95 14.65 12.01
C ALA A 11 -1.66 15.87 11.40
N LEU A 12 -1.56 16.05 10.08
CA LEU A 12 -2.18 17.16 9.36
C LEU A 12 -3.70 17.25 9.54
N PRO A 13 -4.46 16.14 9.43
CA PRO A 13 -5.91 16.17 9.64
C PRO A 13 -6.31 16.60 11.05
N ILE A 14 -5.55 16.16 12.07
CA ILE A 14 -5.78 16.56 13.47
C ILE A 14 -5.61 18.08 13.62
N ILE A 15 -4.52 18.63 13.07
CA ILE A 15 -4.25 20.08 13.14
C ILE A 15 -5.32 20.88 12.41
N VAL A 16 -5.68 20.47 11.18
CA VAL A 16 -6.71 21.16 10.41
C VAL A 16 -8.05 21.10 11.13
N CYS A 17 -8.41 19.94 11.71
CA CYS A 17 -9.61 19.81 12.52
C CYS A 17 -9.60 20.70 13.75
N GLU A 18 -8.55 20.64 14.57
CA GLU A 18 -8.47 21.49 15.77
C GLU A 18 -8.45 22.97 15.41
N THR A 19 -7.74 23.36 14.34
CA THR A 19 -7.75 24.75 13.85
C THR A 19 -9.17 25.19 13.46
N LEU A 20 -9.90 24.35 12.73
CA LEU A 20 -11.29 24.62 12.38
C LEU A 20 -12.18 24.73 13.63
N MET A 21 -12.00 23.85 14.61
CA MET A 21 -12.76 23.91 15.87
C MET A 21 -12.46 25.18 16.66
N VAL A 22 -11.18 25.58 16.77
CA VAL A 22 -10.78 26.83 17.41
C VAL A 22 -11.43 28.03 16.70
N ILE A 23 -11.43 28.05 15.36
CA ILE A 23 -12.09 29.11 14.59
C ILE A 23 -13.60 29.14 14.87
N ILE A 24 -14.28 27.99 14.78
CA ILE A 24 -15.73 27.87 15.03
C ILE A 24 -16.09 28.36 16.43
N TYR A 25 -15.36 27.92 17.46
CA TYR A 25 -15.60 28.33 18.84
C TYR A 25 -15.28 29.80 19.07
N THR A 26 -14.21 30.31 18.48
CA THR A 26 -13.86 31.74 18.58
C THR A 26 -14.94 32.62 17.97
N ILE A 27 -15.50 32.23 16.81
CA ILE A 27 -16.61 32.96 16.16
C ILE A 27 -17.88 32.88 17.02
N ARG A 28 -18.22 31.69 17.53
CA ARG A 28 -19.45 31.47 18.32
C ARG A 28 -19.41 32.20 19.67
N ASP A 29 -18.33 32.02 20.41
CA ASP A 29 -18.21 32.47 21.80
C ASP A 29 -17.59 33.88 21.87
N LYS A 30 -17.24 34.47 20.72
CA LYS A 30 -16.56 35.78 20.55
C LYS A 30 -15.29 35.91 21.40
N LYS A 31 -14.70 34.78 21.80
CA LYS A 31 -13.55 34.70 22.68
C LYS A 31 -12.61 33.65 22.13
N PHE A 32 -11.36 34.05 21.90
CA PHE A 32 -10.31 33.12 21.54
C PHE A 32 -9.92 32.31 22.78
N ALA A 33 -9.97 30.99 22.65
CA ALA A 33 -9.48 30.06 23.65
C ALA A 33 -8.68 28.97 22.95
N PHE A 34 -7.55 28.61 23.53
CA PHE A 34 -6.71 27.52 23.04
C PHE A 34 -6.99 26.28 23.91
N PRO A 35 -7.83 25.35 23.45
CA PRO A 35 -8.22 24.22 24.27
C PRO A 35 -7.04 23.24 24.46
N PRO A 36 -7.04 22.42 25.52
CA PRO A 36 -6.03 21.37 25.71
C PRO A 36 -5.90 20.42 24.51
N SER A 37 -6.97 20.21 23.74
CA SER A 37 -6.95 19.43 22.49
C SER A 37 -6.09 20.08 21.40
N ALA A 38 -6.11 21.42 21.29
CA ALA A 38 -5.27 22.15 20.34
C ALA A 38 -3.79 22.07 20.74
N VAL A 39 -3.49 22.15 22.04
CA VAL A 39 -2.12 21.93 22.56
C VAL A 39 -1.64 20.51 22.24
N PHE A 40 -2.50 19.51 22.42
CA PHE A 40 -2.17 18.13 22.07
C PHE A 40 -1.90 17.96 20.57
N ALA A 41 -2.73 18.54 19.71
CA ALA A 41 -2.52 18.52 18.26
C ALA A 41 -1.20 19.18 17.85
N GLU A 42 -0.85 20.30 18.48
CA GLU A 42 0.41 20.99 18.26
C GLU A 42 1.61 20.14 18.70
N ILE A 43 1.55 19.50 19.87
CA ILE A 43 2.59 18.57 20.35
C ILE A 43 2.77 17.42 19.37
N VAL A 44 1.67 16.81 18.91
CA VAL A 44 1.71 15.73 17.91
C VAL A 44 2.37 16.21 16.62
N PHE A 45 2.06 17.42 16.15
CA PHE A 45 2.67 18.00 14.96
C PHE A 45 4.16 18.25 15.14
N VAL A 46 4.57 18.91 16.22
CA VAL A 46 5.97 19.22 16.51
C VAL A 46 6.78 17.95 16.65
N ALA A 47 6.26 16.93 17.36
CA ALA A 47 6.91 15.62 17.47
C ALA A 47 7.06 14.93 16.11
N ASN A 48 6.08 15.07 15.21
CA ASN A 48 6.15 14.56 13.84
C ASN A 48 7.25 15.25 13.02
N ILE A 49 7.28 16.58 13.03
CA ILE A 49 8.30 17.37 12.33
C ILE A 49 9.69 17.06 12.90
N ALA A 50 9.84 17.02 14.22
CA ALA A 50 11.09 16.67 14.89
C ALA A 50 11.55 15.26 14.51
N GLY A 51 10.64 14.28 14.42
CA GLY A 51 10.93 12.94 13.94
C GLY A 51 11.45 12.93 12.49
N LEU A 52 10.83 13.71 11.60
CA LEU A 52 11.31 13.85 10.21
C LEU A 52 12.71 14.48 10.15
N PHE A 53 12.98 15.47 10.98
CA PHE A 53 14.33 16.06 11.09
C PHE A 53 15.34 15.05 11.65
N ALA A 54 15.01 14.35 12.73
CA ALA A 54 15.87 13.33 13.34
C ALA A 54 16.25 12.24 12.32
N MET A 55 15.30 11.79 11.49
CA MET A 55 15.56 10.81 10.44
C MET A 55 16.54 11.32 9.36
N LYS A 56 16.64 12.63 9.12
CA LYS A 56 17.68 13.19 8.22
C LYS A 56 19.08 13.15 8.85
N PHE A 57 19.18 13.19 10.17
CA PHE A 57 20.46 13.10 10.88
C PHE A 57 20.96 11.67 11.04
N ILE A 58 20.05 10.70 11.09
CA ILE A 58 20.39 9.29 11.05
C ILE A 58 20.73 8.95 9.59
N GLN A 59 22.02 8.78 9.26
CA GLN A 59 22.52 8.39 7.93
C GLN A 59 22.12 6.96 7.50
N ILE A 60 20.87 6.56 7.73
CA ILE A 60 20.31 5.38 7.07
C ILE A 60 20.00 5.84 5.65
N ASN A 61 20.64 5.23 4.65
CA ASN A 61 20.29 5.38 3.24
C ASN A 61 18.84 4.94 3.03
N GLN A 62 17.88 5.81 3.31
CA GLN A 62 16.47 5.58 3.09
C GLN A 62 16.19 5.88 1.62
N VAL A 63 16.18 4.83 0.80
CA VAL A 63 15.52 4.93 -0.49
C VAL A 63 14.04 5.10 -0.22
N THR A 64 13.56 6.33 -0.38
CA THR A 64 12.16 6.62 -0.10
C THR A 64 11.29 5.82 -1.06
N ILE A 65 10.35 5.02 -0.52
CA ILE A 65 9.37 4.21 -1.28
C ILE A 65 8.46 5.12 -2.15
N TYR A 66 8.58 6.44 -2.00
CA TYR A 66 7.51 7.38 -2.22
C TYR A 66 7.70 8.29 -3.42
N GLY A 67 8.84 8.21 -4.12
CA GLY A 67 9.13 9.01 -5.31
C GLY A 67 9.29 10.50 -5.00
N ALA A 68 9.41 11.32 -6.05
CA ALA A 68 9.53 12.77 -5.92
C ALA A 68 8.18 13.42 -5.53
N THR A 69 8.21 14.36 -4.60
CA THR A 69 7.04 15.18 -4.20
C THR A 69 6.77 16.33 -5.17
N SER A 70 6.89 16.08 -6.48
CA SER A 70 6.59 17.09 -7.49
C SER A 70 5.09 17.18 -7.72
N LEU A 71 4.59 18.41 -7.86
CA LEU A 71 3.20 18.68 -8.20
C LEU A 71 2.91 18.36 -9.66
N ILE A 72 1.70 17.92 -9.92
CA ILE A 72 1.21 17.60 -11.26
C ILE A 72 0.25 18.69 -11.69
N THR A 73 0.52 19.26 -12.85
CA THR A 73 -0.25 20.37 -13.41
C THR A 73 -1.07 19.96 -14.65
N ASP A 74 -0.77 18.81 -15.27
CA ASP A 74 -1.47 18.34 -16.46
C ASP A 74 -2.86 17.78 -16.13
N LEU A 75 -3.90 18.41 -16.67
CA LEU A 75 -5.30 18.04 -16.43
C LEU A 75 -5.66 16.62 -16.88
N LYS A 76 -5.12 16.12 -18.00
CA LYS A 76 -5.40 14.76 -18.47
C LYS A 76 -4.80 13.75 -17.49
N VAL A 77 -3.59 14.01 -17.01
CA VAL A 77 -2.93 13.17 -16.00
C VAL A 77 -3.70 13.21 -14.67
N LEU A 78 -4.17 14.39 -14.25
CA LEU A 78 -4.99 14.54 -13.05
C LEU A 78 -6.29 13.73 -13.14
N LEU A 79 -7.02 13.83 -14.26
CA LEU A 79 -8.25 13.06 -14.48
C LEU A 79 -8.00 11.55 -14.42
N HIS A 80 -6.96 11.08 -15.09
CA HIS A 80 -6.59 9.66 -15.07
C HIS A 80 -6.25 9.19 -13.65
N ARG A 81 -5.58 10.03 -12.87
CA ARG A 81 -5.28 9.75 -11.46
C ARG A 81 -6.51 9.75 -10.57
N VAL A 82 -7.50 10.59 -10.82
CA VAL A 82 -8.78 10.53 -10.11
C VAL A 82 -9.41 9.16 -10.28
N PHE A 83 -9.46 8.62 -11.51
CA PHE A 83 -9.99 7.28 -11.77
C PHE A 83 -9.20 6.18 -11.03
N TYR A 84 -7.87 6.21 -11.06
CA TYR A 84 -7.06 5.25 -10.30
C TYR A 84 -7.25 5.35 -8.79
N ASN A 85 -7.42 6.56 -8.25
CA ASN A 85 -7.68 6.75 -6.83
C ASN A 85 -9.06 6.19 -6.44
N ILE A 86 -10.07 6.33 -7.31
CA ILE A 86 -11.39 5.69 -7.11
C ILE A 86 -11.25 4.17 -7.09
N GLU A 87 -10.46 3.59 -8.00
CA GLU A 87 -10.20 2.15 -8.01
C GLU A 87 -9.48 1.69 -6.74
N TYR A 88 -8.49 2.43 -6.25
CA TYR A 88 -7.83 2.14 -4.98
C TYR A 88 -8.79 2.20 -3.79
N VAL A 89 -9.69 3.19 -3.74
CA VAL A 89 -10.75 3.25 -2.72
C VAL A 89 -11.67 2.03 -2.82
N ALA A 90 -12.00 1.58 -4.03
CA ALA A 90 -12.83 0.38 -4.20
C ALA A 90 -12.12 -0.90 -3.73
N LEU A 91 -10.81 -0.97 -3.91
CA LEU A 91 -9.96 -2.08 -3.48
C LEU A 91 -9.85 -2.20 -1.95
N VAL A 92 -10.06 -1.10 -1.21
CA VAL A 92 -10.15 -1.14 0.26
C VAL A 92 -11.34 -1.97 0.73
N PHE A 93 -12.47 -1.87 0.03
CA PHE A 93 -13.72 -2.49 0.46
C PHE A 93 -13.98 -3.86 -0.17
N GLY A 94 -13.35 -4.17 -1.30
CA GLY A 94 -13.55 -5.41 -2.05
C GLY A 94 -12.29 -6.28 -2.13
N PRO A 95 -12.40 -7.62 -2.04
CA PRO A 95 -11.33 -8.55 -2.38
C PRO A 95 -10.76 -8.34 -3.79
N ASP A 96 -9.47 -8.61 -3.97
CA ASP A 96 -8.77 -8.40 -5.25
C ASP A 96 -9.28 -9.30 -6.39
N ASP A 97 -9.80 -10.47 -6.05
CA ASP A 97 -10.34 -11.45 -7.01
C ASP A 97 -11.66 -10.99 -7.66
N LEU A 98 -12.32 -9.97 -7.11
CA LEU A 98 -13.57 -9.47 -7.66
C LEU A 98 -13.30 -8.55 -8.85
N LYS A 99 -14.11 -8.71 -9.90
CA LYS A 99 -14.13 -7.76 -11.04
C LYS A 99 -14.32 -6.33 -10.53
N VAL A 100 -13.58 -5.38 -11.12
CA VAL A 100 -13.61 -3.95 -10.78
C VAL A 100 -15.04 -3.41 -10.61
N ARG A 101 -15.97 -3.78 -11.50
CA ARG A 101 -17.38 -3.36 -11.43
C ARG A 101 -18.06 -3.78 -10.12
N VAL A 102 -17.81 -5.00 -9.65
CA VAL A 102 -18.39 -5.51 -8.40
C VAL A 102 -17.76 -4.79 -7.20
N ARG A 103 -16.44 -4.58 -7.23
CA ARG A 103 -15.73 -3.81 -6.19
C ARG A 103 -16.29 -2.39 -6.07
N LEU A 104 -16.54 -1.72 -7.19
CA LEU A 104 -17.14 -0.39 -7.23
C LEU A 104 -18.53 -0.38 -6.60
N VAL A 105 -19.39 -1.36 -6.91
CA VAL A 105 -20.73 -1.45 -6.30
C VAL A 105 -20.64 -1.59 -4.79
N ILE A 106 -19.79 -2.49 -4.30
CA ILE A 106 -19.57 -2.69 -2.86
C ILE A 106 -19.05 -1.40 -2.21
N ALA A 107 -18.05 -0.77 -2.82
CA ALA A 107 -17.47 0.48 -2.33
C ALA A 107 -18.51 1.61 -2.29
N SER A 108 -19.38 1.73 -3.30
CA SER A 108 -20.46 2.72 -3.32
C SER A 108 -21.42 2.56 -2.14
N VAL A 109 -21.73 1.33 -1.71
CA VAL A 109 -22.57 1.11 -0.52
C VAL A 109 -21.90 1.63 0.75
N PHE A 110 -20.62 1.33 0.97
CA PHE A 110 -19.90 1.83 2.15
C PHE A 110 -19.67 3.34 2.12
N LEU A 111 -19.33 3.90 0.96
CA LEU A 111 -19.21 5.34 0.78
C LEU A 111 -20.53 6.05 1.02
N LEU A 112 -21.66 5.45 0.66
CA LEU A 112 -22.98 5.99 0.96
C LEU A 112 -23.25 5.99 2.47
N ILE A 113 -22.88 4.94 3.21
CA ILE A 113 -22.98 4.90 4.68
C ILE A 113 -22.13 6.01 5.31
N ILE A 114 -20.89 6.18 4.84
CA ILE A 114 -20.00 7.26 5.28
C ILE A 114 -20.63 8.63 5.01
N LEU A 115 -21.14 8.85 3.81
CA LEU A 115 -21.78 10.10 3.41
C LEU A 115 -23.00 10.42 4.28
N VAL A 116 -23.89 9.44 4.48
CA VAL A 116 -25.07 9.60 5.33
C VAL A 116 -24.66 9.91 6.77
N GLY A 117 -23.69 9.17 7.33
CA GLY A 117 -23.18 9.40 8.68
C GLY A 117 -22.57 10.80 8.85
N PHE A 118 -21.77 11.23 7.87
CA PHE A 118 -21.17 12.56 7.83
C PHE A 118 -22.24 13.65 7.80
N VAL A 119 -23.19 13.59 6.84
CA VAL A 119 -24.25 14.59 6.68
C VAL A 119 -25.12 14.70 7.94
N LEU A 120 -25.50 13.57 8.54
CA LEU A 120 -26.26 13.57 9.79
C LEU A 120 -25.46 14.21 10.94
N CYS A 121 -24.16 13.92 11.02
CA CYS A 121 -23.29 14.50 12.06
C CYS A 121 -23.12 16.02 11.88
N VAL A 122 -22.90 16.50 10.66
CA VAL A 122 -22.82 17.95 10.36
C VAL A 122 -24.13 18.64 10.71
N ARG A 123 -25.27 18.07 10.28
CA ARG A 123 -26.59 18.63 10.54
C ARG A 123 -26.84 18.78 12.04
N ASP A 124 -26.54 17.75 12.82
CA ASP A 124 -26.80 17.75 14.25
C ASP A 124 -25.82 18.67 14.99
N PHE A 125 -24.55 18.72 14.57
CA PHE A 125 -23.57 19.69 15.09
C PHE A 125 -24.04 21.15 14.91
N ILE A 126 -24.59 21.49 13.74
CA ILE A 126 -25.17 22.81 13.49
C ILE A 126 -26.41 23.03 14.36
N LYS A 127 -27.32 22.04 14.43
CA LYS A 127 -28.57 22.13 15.21
C LYS A 127 -28.32 22.30 16.72
N GLU A 128 -27.33 21.60 17.25
CA GLU A 128 -26.93 21.62 18.66
C GLU A 128 -25.99 22.81 18.98
N LYS A 129 -25.89 23.79 18.07
CA LYS A 129 -25.09 25.02 18.22
C LYS A 129 -23.63 24.74 18.59
N CYS A 130 -23.06 23.68 18.02
CA CYS A 130 -21.67 23.26 18.22
C CYS A 130 -21.32 22.87 19.68
N SER A 131 -22.30 22.47 20.50
CA SER A 131 -22.09 22.22 21.94
C SER A 131 -21.51 20.84 22.27
N ASP A 132 -21.91 19.78 21.56
CA ASP A 132 -21.32 18.43 21.63
C ASP A 132 -20.61 18.10 20.31
N SER A 133 -19.28 18.08 20.33
CA SER A 133 -18.46 18.00 19.11
C SER A 133 -17.67 16.70 18.96
N GLY A 134 -17.73 15.77 19.91
CA GLY A 134 -16.85 14.59 19.91
C GLY A 134 -16.96 13.73 18.64
N TYR A 135 -18.18 13.35 18.25
CA TYR A 135 -18.42 12.60 17.01
C TYR A 135 -18.08 13.41 15.77
N PHE A 136 -18.39 14.72 15.77
CA PHE A 136 -18.13 15.60 14.63
C PHE A 136 -16.63 15.75 14.38
N VAL A 137 -15.85 16.06 15.41
CA VAL A 137 -14.39 16.21 15.33
C VAL A 137 -13.73 14.92 14.85
N LEU A 138 -14.16 13.78 15.38
CA LEU A 138 -13.62 12.48 14.98
C LEU A 138 -13.94 12.14 13.51
N ILE A 139 -15.21 12.28 13.09
CA ILE A 139 -15.64 12.05 11.70
C ILE A 139 -14.93 13.02 10.76
N LEU A 140 -14.82 14.29 11.13
CA LEU A 140 -14.14 15.31 10.32
C LEU A 140 -12.65 14.98 10.17
N SER A 141 -11.97 14.60 11.27
CA SER A 141 -10.54 14.27 11.26
C SER A 141 -10.24 13.09 10.33
N LEU A 142 -11.03 12.03 10.45
CA LEU A 142 -10.90 10.85 9.60
C LEU A 142 -11.24 11.16 8.13
N THR A 143 -12.23 12.03 7.88
CA THR A 143 -12.60 12.48 6.53
C THR A 143 -11.47 13.29 5.90
N LEU A 144 -10.91 14.27 6.61
CA LEU A 144 -9.78 15.07 6.15
C LEU A 144 -8.54 14.21 5.90
N GLY A 145 -8.30 13.19 6.72
CA GLY A 145 -7.25 12.21 6.47
C GLY A 145 -7.44 11.49 5.15
N CYS A 146 -8.64 10.95 4.90
CA CYS A 146 -8.94 10.25 3.65
C CYS A 146 -8.81 11.18 2.43
N LEU A 147 -9.29 12.42 2.56
CA LEU A 147 -9.16 13.45 1.51
C LEU A 147 -7.70 13.83 1.27
N SER A 148 -6.86 13.87 2.31
CA SER A 148 -5.43 14.17 2.16
C SER A 148 -4.71 13.08 1.37
N VAL A 149 -5.02 11.80 1.60
CA VAL A 149 -4.47 10.69 0.80
C VAL A 149 -4.95 10.76 -0.65
N PHE A 150 -6.24 11.02 -0.85
CA PHE A 150 -6.81 11.18 -2.18
C PHE A 150 -6.17 12.35 -2.93
N ALA A 151 -6.05 13.52 -2.29
CA ALA A 151 -5.43 14.70 -2.86
C ALA A 151 -3.95 14.45 -3.18
N ALA A 152 -3.19 13.81 -2.30
CA ALA A 152 -1.80 13.44 -2.57
C ALA A 152 -1.70 12.51 -3.79
N GLY A 153 -2.57 11.50 -3.89
CA GLY A 153 -2.57 10.57 -5.03
C GLY A 153 -2.95 11.22 -6.37
N VAL A 154 -3.74 12.30 -6.34
CA VAL A 154 -4.14 13.05 -7.55
C VAL A 154 -3.09 14.09 -7.93
N PHE A 155 -2.69 14.95 -6.99
CA PHE A 155 -1.91 16.16 -7.28
C PHE A 155 -0.39 15.99 -7.19
N THR A 156 0.12 14.85 -6.71
CA THR A 156 1.57 14.66 -6.50
C THR A 156 2.07 13.38 -7.17
N ASN A 157 3.35 13.31 -7.50
CA ASN A 157 3.99 12.08 -8.03
C ASN A 157 4.22 10.97 -7.00
N ILE A 158 3.62 11.09 -5.82
CA ILE A 158 3.70 10.10 -4.76
C ILE A 158 2.95 8.83 -5.18
N ALA A 159 3.66 7.69 -5.23
CA ALA A 159 3.06 6.40 -5.60
C ALA A 159 1.95 6.01 -4.61
N ASN A 160 0.69 6.05 -5.05
CA ASN A 160 -0.46 5.69 -4.21
C ASN A 160 -0.73 4.17 -4.23
N ARG A 161 -1.29 3.64 -3.13
CA ARG A 161 -1.69 2.24 -2.95
C ARG A 161 -2.97 2.21 -2.13
N ALA A 162 -3.82 1.21 -2.35
CA ALA A 162 -5.08 1.04 -1.63
C ALA A 162 -4.90 1.03 -0.10
N LEU A 163 -3.81 0.42 0.40
CA LEU A 163 -3.52 0.36 1.83
C LEU A 163 -3.46 1.76 2.49
N TYR A 164 -3.11 2.81 1.76
CA TYR A 164 -3.03 4.16 2.33
C TYR A 164 -4.39 4.75 2.66
N PHE A 165 -5.48 4.18 2.14
CA PHE A 165 -6.85 4.56 2.49
C PHE A 165 -7.40 3.79 3.72
N PHE A 166 -6.53 3.19 4.54
CA PHE A 166 -6.92 2.43 5.74
C PHE A 166 -7.83 3.19 6.70
N MET A 167 -7.78 4.53 6.73
CA MET A 167 -8.65 5.36 7.58
C MET A 167 -10.14 5.32 7.16
N LEU A 168 -10.46 4.79 5.98
CA LEU A 168 -11.85 4.53 5.59
C LEU A 168 -12.51 3.50 6.53
N TYR A 169 -11.77 2.55 7.10
CA TYR A 169 -12.33 1.58 8.05
C TYR A 169 -12.81 2.23 9.37
N PRO A 170 -11.96 2.96 10.12
CA PRO A 170 -12.43 3.67 11.31
C PRO A 170 -13.48 4.73 10.97
N LEU A 171 -13.38 5.42 9.82
CA LEU A 171 -14.41 6.37 9.38
C LEU A 171 -15.77 5.69 9.19
N LEU A 172 -15.81 4.57 8.48
CA LEU A 172 -17.02 3.77 8.30
C LEU A 172 -17.57 3.30 9.64
N ALA A 173 -16.71 2.83 10.55
CA ALA A 173 -17.12 2.35 11.87
C ALA A 173 -17.79 3.46 12.70
N VAL A 174 -17.18 4.64 12.76
CA VAL A 174 -17.70 5.79 13.51
C VAL A 174 -18.99 6.32 12.87
N CYS A 175 -19.05 6.45 11.54
CA CYS A 175 -20.27 6.83 10.84
C CYS A 175 -21.41 5.84 11.08
N THR A 176 -21.11 4.53 11.06
CA THR A 176 -22.10 3.48 11.34
C THR A 176 -22.59 3.54 12.79
N ALA A 177 -21.68 3.72 13.76
CA ALA A 177 -22.03 3.89 15.16
C ALA A 177 -22.90 5.13 15.40
N TYR A 178 -22.60 6.23 14.69
CA TYR A 178 -23.39 7.45 14.75
C TYR A 178 -24.81 7.25 14.19
N ILE A 179 -24.94 6.58 13.04
CA ILE A 179 -26.24 6.22 12.46
C ILE A 179 -27.05 5.33 13.42
N LEU A 180 -26.41 4.32 14.02
CA LEU A 180 -27.04 3.44 15.02
C LEU A 180 -27.56 4.22 16.24
N LYS A 181 -26.79 5.19 16.74
CA LYS A 181 -27.20 6.08 17.84
C LYS A 181 -28.46 6.88 17.46
N LYS A 182 -28.60 7.31 16.21
CA LYS A 182 -29.77 8.08 15.75
C LYS A 182 -30.98 7.21 15.41
N CYS A 183 -30.77 5.94 15.10
CA CYS A 183 -31.83 4.99 14.74
C CYS A 183 -32.23 4.06 15.91
N GLU A 184 -32.45 4.61 17.11
CA GLU A 184 -32.70 3.83 18.35
C GLU A 184 -33.78 2.75 18.18
N LYS A 185 -34.91 3.09 17.55
CA LYS A 185 -36.04 2.15 17.33
C LYS A 185 -35.70 0.96 16.44
N LYS A 186 -34.69 1.09 15.56
CA LYS A 186 -34.24 0.03 14.63
C LYS A 186 -32.83 -0.47 14.95
N ARG A 187 -32.28 -0.08 16.11
CA ARG A 187 -30.89 -0.35 16.47
C ARG A 187 -30.56 -1.84 16.48
N LEU A 188 -31.46 -2.68 17.01
CA LEU A 188 -31.26 -4.12 17.05
C LEU A 188 -31.19 -4.72 15.64
N ILE A 189 -32.12 -4.34 14.75
CA ILE A 189 -32.15 -4.83 13.37
C ILE A 189 -30.88 -4.41 12.62
N LEU A 190 -30.50 -3.13 12.72
CA LEU A 190 -29.29 -2.61 12.09
C LEU A 190 -28.03 -3.30 12.63
N PHE A 191 -27.96 -3.54 13.94
CA PHE A 191 -26.86 -4.25 14.56
C PHE A 191 -26.74 -5.69 14.05
N VAL A 192 -27.85 -6.43 13.94
CA VAL A 192 -27.87 -7.78 13.37
C VAL A 192 -27.42 -7.79 11.91
N VAL A 193 -27.89 -6.83 11.09
CA VAL A 193 -27.46 -6.70 9.69
C VAL A 193 -25.96 -6.43 9.59
N ILE A 194 -25.42 -5.51 10.40
CA ILE A 194 -23.99 -5.19 10.43
C ILE A 194 -23.18 -6.41 10.88
N ALA A 195 -23.61 -7.11 11.93
CA ALA A 195 -22.94 -8.30 12.44
C ALA A 195 -22.93 -9.43 11.40
N ALA A 196 -24.05 -9.68 10.73
CA ALA A 196 -24.14 -10.68 9.66
C ALA A 196 -23.23 -10.32 8.49
N PHE A 197 -23.18 -9.04 8.12
CA PHE A 197 -22.30 -8.55 7.06
C PHE A 197 -20.82 -8.69 7.44
N ALA A 198 -20.44 -8.31 8.66
CA ALA A 198 -19.08 -8.45 9.16
C ALA A 198 -18.64 -9.92 9.23
N ALA A 199 -19.51 -10.80 9.75
CA ALA A 199 -19.25 -12.25 9.79
C ALA A 199 -19.08 -12.83 8.38
N SER A 200 -19.93 -12.43 7.43
CA SER A 200 -19.80 -12.85 6.03
C SER A 200 -18.48 -12.39 5.40
N GLY A 201 -18.07 -11.15 5.67
CA GLY A 201 -16.79 -10.61 5.21
C GLY A 201 -15.59 -11.37 5.77
N ILE A 202 -15.62 -11.71 7.07
CA ILE A 202 -14.58 -12.52 7.72
C ILE A 202 -14.52 -13.92 7.10
N VAL A 203 -15.66 -14.59 6.93
CA VAL A 203 -15.72 -15.93 6.32
C VAL A 203 -15.18 -15.89 4.90
N PHE A 204 -15.62 -14.93 4.08
CA PHE A 204 -15.16 -14.79 2.71
C PHE A 204 -13.64 -14.60 2.62
N ARG A 205 -13.08 -13.69 3.43
CA ARG A 205 -11.63 -13.47 3.50
C ARG A 205 -10.88 -14.72 4.01
N SER A 206 -11.42 -15.38 5.03
CA SER A 206 -10.82 -16.58 5.62
C SER A 206 -10.74 -17.73 4.61
N VAL A 207 -11.75 -17.91 3.75
CA VAL A 207 -11.71 -18.93 2.69
C VAL A 207 -10.57 -18.67 1.71
N GLY A 208 -10.35 -17.41 1.31
CA GLY A 208 -9.21 -17.01 0.47
C GLY A 208 -7.88 -17.34 1.14
N SER A 209 -7.68 -16.87 2.37
CA SER A 209 -6.44 -17.12 3.12
C SER A 209 -6.18 -18.61 3.38
N ILE A 210 -7.22 -19.42 3.64
CA ILE A 210 -7.06 -20.87 3.80
C ILE A 210 -6.61 -21.51 2.49
N LYS A 211 -7.11 -21.06 1.34
CA LYS A 211 -6.66 -21.56 0.03
C LYS A 211 -5.19 -21.19 -0.23
N GLU A 212 -4.81 -19.94 0.04
CA GLU A 212 -3.42 -19.47 -0.08
C GLU A 212 -2.48 -20.28 0.83
N ILE A 213 -2.85 -20.48 2.10
CA ILE A 213 -2.07 -21.28 3.05
C ILE A 213 -1.94 -22.73 2.58
N LYS A 214 -3.01 -23.32 2.04
CA LYS A 214 -2.96 -24.70 1.50
C LYS A 214 -2.05 -24.78 0.28
N ALA A 215 -2.14 -23.83 -0.65
CA ALA A 215 -1.29 -23.76 -1.83
C ALA A 215 0.19 -23.58 -1.43
N GLY A 216 0.49 -22.70 -0.48
CA GLY A 216 1.84 -22.50 0.03
C GLY A 216 2.41 -23.68 0.83
N ARG A 217 1.57 -24.63 1.27
CA ARG A 217 2.00 -25.88 1.94
C ARG A 217 2.06 -27.08 0.99
N ASP A 218 1.67 -26.92 -0.27
CA ASP A 218 1.75 -27.99 -1.24
C ASP A 218 3.21 -28.23 -1.60
N LYS A 219 3.75 -29.41 -1.22
CA LYS A 219 5.13 -29.80 -1.53
C LYS A 219 5.38 -29.99 -3.02
N ASN A 220 4.33 -30.19 -3.81
CA ASN A 220 4.43 -30.27 -5.26
C ASN A 220 4.33 -28.90 -5.91
N SER A 221 4.20 -27.81 -5.14
CA SER A 221 4.18 -26.46 -5.71
C SER A 221 5.51 -26.14 -6.37
N GLU A 222 5.47 -25.33 -7.44
CA GLU A 222 6.67 -24.90 -8.13
C GLU A 222 7.66 -24.17 -7.23
N ALA A 223 7.18 -23.46 -6.21
CA ALA A 223 8.04 -22.80 -5.24
C ALA A 223 8.91 -23.81 -4.47
N HIS A 224 8.32 -24.94 -4.04
CA HIS A 224 9.09 -26.03 -3.43
C HIS A 224 10.03 -26.68 -4.43
N GLN A 225 9.59 -26.92 -5.66
CA GLN A 225 10.46 -27.50 -6.70
C GLN A 225 11.68 -26.62 -7.01
N ILE A 226 11.49 -25.29 -7.06
CA ILE A 226 12.59 -24.32 -7.22
C ILE A 226 13.51 -24.37 -6.00
N ALA A 227 12.95 -24.36 -4.78
CA ALA A 227 13.74 -24.39 -3.55
C ALA A 227 14.57 -25.69 -3.44
N ASP A 228 13.96 -26.85 -3.70
CA ASP A 228 14.64 -28.14 -3.70
C ASP A 228 15.74 -28.18 -4.77
N PHE A 229 15.46 -27.71 -6.00
CA PHE A 229 16.48 -27.61 -7.06
C PHE A 229 17.66 -26.73 -6.64
N MET A 230 17.40 -25.58 -6.00
CA MET A 230 18.46 -24.70 -5.52
C MET A 230 19.32 -25.37 -4.45
N LEU A 231 18.70 -26.04 -3.47
CA LEU A 231 19.39 -26.77 -2.41
C LEU A 231 20.24 -27.91 -2.97
N ASP A 232 19.66 -28.74 -3.86
CA ASP A 232 20.31 -29.91 -4.44
C ASP A 232 21.53 -29.54 -5.32
N ASN A 233 21.53 -28.35 -5.91
CA ASN A 233 22.58 -27.89 -6.82
C ASN A 233 23.48 -26.80 -6.20
N GLY A 234 23.30 -26.46 -4.92
CA GLY A 234 24.16 -25.53 -4.19
C GLY A 234 24.01 -24.05 -4.60
N TYR A 235 22.86 -23.67 -5.16
CA TYR A 235 22.54 -22.27 -5.43
C TYR A 235 22.07 -21.58 -4.16
N ASP A 236 22.60 -20.38 -3.89
CA ASP A 236 22.33 -19.65 -2.66
C ASP A 236 21.70 -18.28 -2.88
N THR A 237 21.38 -17.94 -4.13
CA THR A 237 20.89 -16.61 -4.51
C THR A 237 19.81 -16.70 -5.58
N ILE A 238 18.70 -15.97 -5.38
CA ILE A 238 17.59 -15.92 -6.35
C ILE A 238 17.23 -14.49 -6.76
N TYR A 239 17.08 -14.29 -8.06
CA TYR A 239 16.65 -13.05 -8.70
C TYR A 239 15.25 -13.27 -9.27
N SER A 240 14.31 -12.40 -8.90
CA SER A 240 12.92 -12.48 -9.35
C SER A 240 12.28 -11.12 -9.54
N VAL A 241 11.27 -11.07 -10.42
CA VAL A 241 10.35 -9.93 -10.48
C VAL A 241 9.59 -9.79 -9.15
N PHE A 242 9.42 -8.54 -8.72
CA PHE A 242 8.56 -8.13 -7.63
C PHE A 242 7.09 -8.06 -8.08
N GLY A 243 6.21 -8.69 -7.34
CA GLY A 243 4.78 -8.84 -7.65
C GLY A 243 3.87 -8.63 -6.45
N LEU A 244 3.60 -7.36 -6.09
CA LEU A 244 2.47 -7.07 -5.20
C LEU A 244 1.15 -7.14 -5.97
N GLY A 245 0.53 -8.32 -5.99
CA GLY A 245 -0.87 -8.49 -6.37
C GLY A 245 -1.12 -9.52 -7.47
N THR A 246 -2.37 -9.96 -7.52
CA THR A 246 -2.98 -11.11 -8.24
C THR A 246 -2.69 -11.30 -9.74
N VAL A 247 -1.76 -10.54 -10.33
CA VAL A 247 -1.35 -10.64 -11.75
C VAL A 247 0.17 -10.63 -11.93
N ILE A 248 0.97 -10.68 -10.86
CA ILE A 248 2.43 -10.74 -10.99
C ILE A 248 2.97 -11.89 -10.13
N ASP A 249 2.99 -13.09 -10.73
CA ASP A 249 3.58 -14.31 -10.17
C ASP A 249 5.12 -14.25 -10.19
N GLY A 250 5.72 -13.42 -9.33
CA GLY A 250 7.14 -13.51 -9.03
C GLY A 250 7.46 -14.77 -8.21
N ALA A 251 8.74 -15.13 -8.07
CA ALA A 251 9.21 -16.09 -7.08
C ALA A 251 9.27 -15.47 -5.66
N GLU A 252 8.25 -14.69 -5.28
CA GLU A 252 8.15 -14.14 -3.92
C GLU A 252 8.02 -15.25 -2.86
N ASP A 253 7.58 -16.43 -3.30
CA ASP A 253 7.41 -17.61 -2.47
C ASP A 253 8.73 -18.40 -2.25
N VAL A 254 9.84 -17.98 -2.86
CA VAL A 254 11.15 -18.60 -2.68
C VAL A 254 12.11 -17.59 -2.06
N ILE A 255 12.45 -17.82 -0.79
CA ILE A 255 13.39 -16.98 -0.03
C ILE A 255 14.58 -17.86 0.34
N VAL A 256 15.78 -17.43 -0.07
CA VAL A 256 17.03 -18.13 0.25
C VAL A 256 17.73 -17.41 1.40
N ALA A 257 18.00 -18.14 2.47
CA ALA A 257 18.87 -17.68 3.55
C ALA A 257 20.25 -18.34 3.38
N SER A 258 21.29 -17.53 3.25
CA SER A 258 22.67 -18.00 3.11
C SER A 258 23.56 -17.21 4.07
N GLY A 259 24.26 -17.92 4.96
CA GLY A 259 24.96 -17.28 6.08
C GLY A 259 24.00 -16.54 7.01
N GLU A 260 24.27 -15.24 7.24
CA GLU A 260 23.44 -14.36 8.07
C GLU A 260 22.53 -13.42 7.23
N GLU A 261 22.50 -13.59 5.90
CA GLU A 261 21.77 -12.72 4.98
C GLU A 261 20.65 -13.45 4.21
N ILE A 262 19.66 -12.68 3.77
CA ILE A 262 18.63 -13.15 2.84
C ILE A 262 19.09 -12.79 1.43
N HIS A 263 19.27 -13.82 0.59
CA HIS A 263 19.81 -13.72 -0.77
C HIS A 263 18.69 -13.73 -1.82
N LEU A 264 17.77 -12.77 -1.69
CA LEU A 264 16.68 -12.53 -2.64
C LEU A 264 16.84 -11.14 -3.27
N VAL A 265 16.99 -11.06 -4.59
CA VAL A 265 16.87 -9.80 -5.34
C VAL A 265 15.51 -9.73 -5.99
N GLN A 266 14.78 -8.67 -5.64
CA GLN A 266 13.55 -8.33 -6.33
C GLN A 266 13.80 -7.17 -7.28
N PHE A 267 13.52 -7.40 -8.57
CA PHE A 267 13.54 -6.35 -9.60
C PHE A 267 12.12 -5.98 -10.03
N LYS A 268 11.96 -4.86 -10.73
CA LYS A 268 10.67 -4.38 -11.25
C LYS A 268 10.19 -5.32 -12.38
N ARG A 269 9.39 -4.79 -13.31
CA ARG A 269 8.96 -5.50 -14.51
C ARG A 269 10.15 -5.84 -15.42
N VAL A 270 9.90 -6.70 -16.39
CA VAL A 270 10.83 -6.94 -17.51
C VAL A 270 10.17 -6.39 -18.76
N ASP A 271 10.43 -5.12 -19.05
CA ASP A 271 10.03 -4.47 -20.29
C ASP A 271 11.12 -3.50 -20.77
N ARG A 272 10.97 -2.94 -21.97
CA ARG A 272 11.96 -2.03 -22.56
C ARG A 272 12.17 -0.72 -21.79
N ALA A 273 11.19 -0.29 -20.99
CA ALA A 273 11.27 0.96 -20.23
C ALA A 273 11.93 0.76 -18.86
N LEU A 274 11.73 -0.40 -18.23
CA LEU A 274 12.27 -0.76 -16.92
C LEU A 274 12.86 -2.17 -16.95
N PRO A 275 13.96 -2.43 -17.68
CA PRO A 275 14.49 -3.77 -17.84
C PRO A 275 15.16 -4.23 -16.54
N MET A 276 14.53 -5.12 -15.77
CA MET A 276 15.13 -5.77 -14.58
C MET A 276 15.76 -4.81 -13.55
N LYS A 277 15.26 -3.57 -13.47
CA LYS A 277 15.75 -2.57 -12.50
C LYS A 277 15.43 -3.04 -11.07
N PRO A 278 16.41 -3.07 -10.15
CA PRO A 278 16.20 -3.51 -8.77
C PRO A 278 15.12 -2.67 -8.07
N VAL A 279 14.37 -3.28 -7.17
CA VAL A 279 13.49 -2.57 -6.25
C VAL A 279 14.34 -2.11 -5.06
N HIS A 280 14.99 -0.96 -5.21
CA HIS A 280 15.99 -0.46 -4.26
C HIS A 280 15.55 -0.40 -2.80
N PHE A 281 14.27 -0.17 -2.50
CA PHE A 281 13.78 -0.16 -1.11
C PHE A 281 13.61 -1.55 -0.50
N LEU A 282 13.70 -2.61 -1.32
CA LEU A 282 13.69 -4.02 -0.90
C LEU A 282 15.10 -4.63 -0.94
N CYS A 283 16.02 -4.04 -1.70
CA CYS A 283 17.41 -4.48 -1.80
C CYS A 283 18.24 -3.77 -0.70
N VAL A 284 18.60 -4.49 0.36
CA VAL A 284 19.39 -3.92 1.46
C VAL A 284 20.81 -3.59 0.97
N LYS A 285 21.19 -2.30 1.02
CA LYS A 285 22.56 -1.78 0.82
C LYS A 285 23.26 -2.16 -0.50
N ASP A 286 22.51 -2.45 -1.56
CA ASP A 286 23.07 -2.91 -2.85
C ASP A 286 23.98 -4.16 -2.74
N ASN A 287 23.84 -4.95 -1.66
CA ASN A 287 24.67 -6.16 -1.45
C ASN A 287 24.59 -7.12 -2.63
N TYR A 288 23.46 -7.12 -3.35
CA TYR A 288 23.23 -7.94 -4.52
C TYR A 288 24.26 -7.76 -5.65
N LYS A 289 24.90 -6.59 -5.74
CA LYS A 289 25.95 -6.33 -6.74
C LYS A 289 27.20 -7.18 -6.53
N ARG A 290 27.35 -7.78 -5.33
CA ARG A 290 28.53 -8.54 -4.90
C ARG A 290 28.28 -10.04 -4.78
N TRP A 291 27.07 -10.50 -5.04
CA TRP A 291 26.72 -11.91 -4.92
C TRP A 291 27.38 -12.74 -6.01
N ASP A 292 27.68 -14.00 -5.70
CA ASP A 292 28.34 -14.92 -6.60
C ASP A 292 27.38 -15.33 -7.73
N ASN A 293 27.70 -14.92 -8.96
CA ASN A 293 26.88 -15.24 -10.14
C ASN A 293 26.81 -16.75 -10.39
N ALA A 294 27.84 -17.52 -10.01
CA ALA A 294 27.85 -18.97 -10.18
C ALA A 294 26.81 -19.66 -9.27
N LYS A 295 26.42 -19.02 -8.17
CA LYS A 295 25.41 -19.48 -7.22
C LYS A 295 24.07 -18.75 -7.34
N SER A 296 23.90 -17.96 -8.40
CA SER A 296 22.73 -17.12 -8.63
C SER A 296 21.83 -17.69 -9.72
N LEU A 297 20.53 -17.74 -9.44
CA LEU A 297 19.51 -18.09 -10.42
C LEU A 297 18.53 -16.95 -10.67
N TYR A 298 18.10 -16.81 -11.91
CA TYR A 298 17.07 -15.87 -12.35
C TYR A 298 15.81 -16.65 -12.68
N VAL A 299 14.70 -16.29 -12.04
CA VAL A 299 13.37 -16.82 -12.40
C VAL A 299 12.82 -15.98 -13.54
N VAL A 300 12.68 -16.60 -14.71
CA VAL A 300 12.23 -15.94 -15.94
C VAL A 300 10.97 -16.63 -16.44
N ARG A 301 9.93 -15.85 -16.73
CA ARG A 301 8.68 -16.37 -17.31
C ARG A 301 8.75 -16.33 -18.83
N LYS A 302 7.99 -17.23 -19.48
CA LYS A 302 7.92 -17.34 -20.95
C LYS A 302 7.68 -16.01 -21.68
N HIS A 303 6.85 -15.12 -21.13
CA HIS A 303 6.56 -13.83 -21.76
C HIS A 303 7.64 -12.76 -21.52
N GLU A 304 8.51 -12.97 -20.53
CA GLU A 304 9.61 -12.07 -20.18
C GLU A 304 10.89 -12.43 -20.93
N LEU A 305 11.05 -13.72 -21.25
CA LEU A 305 12.24 -14.28 -21.86
C LEU A 305 12.76 -13.45 -23.06
N PRO A 306 11.94 -13.03 -24.05
CA PRO A 306 12.45 -12.25 -25.18
C PRO A 306 13.11 -10.92 -24.77
N TYR A 307 12.60 -10.28 -23.71
CA TYR A 307 13.14 -9.02 -23.19
C TYR A 307 14.42 -9.26 -22.38
N VAL A 308 14.49 -10.36 -21.63
CA VAL A 308 15.71 -10.74 -20.89
C VAL A 308 16.82 -11.11 -21.87
N GLU A 309 16.51 -11.84 -22.95
CA GLU A 309 17.46 -12.20 -24.00
C GLU A 309 17.99 -10.96 -24.73
N GLU A 310 17.13 -10.02 -25.12
CA GLU A 310 17.52 -8.73 -25.71
C GLU A 310 18.49 -7.97 -24.78
N LEU A 311 18.22 -7.98 -23.48
CA LEU A 311 19.05 -7.31 -22.47
C LEU A 311 20.40 -8.02 -22.26
N ALA A 312 20.38 -9.35 -22.22
CA ALA A 312 21.58 -10.15 -22.05
C ALA A 312 22.51 -10.02 -23.26
N GLU A 313 21.96 -10.04 -24.48
CA GLU A 313 22.72 -9.80 -25.72
C GLU A 313 23.37 -8.42 -25.71
N LYS A 314 22.60 -7.37 -25.35
CA LYS A 314 23.08 -5.99 -25.25
C LYS A 314 24.30 -5.85 -24.34
N TYR A 315 24.33 -6.58 -23.22
CA TYR A 315 25.41 -6.52 -22.24
C TYR A 315 26.43 -7.65 -22.36
N GLY A 316 26.34 -8.50 -23.40
CA GLY A 316 27.24 -9.64 -23.58
C GLY A 316 27.13 -10.70 -22.48
N VAL A 317 25.99 -10.76 -21.77
CA VAL A 317 25.74 -11.72 -20.69
C VAL A 317 25.26 -13.04 -21.29
N LYS A 318 25.95 -14.14 -20.96
CA LYS A 318 25.52 -15.47 -21.38
C LYS A 318 24.43 -15.98 -20.44
N MET A 319 23.27 -16.29 -21.00
CA MET A 319 22.18 -16.98 -20.31
C MET A 319 22.27 -18.49 -20.54
N THR A 320 22.08 -19.28 -19.49
CA THR A 320 21.99 -20.75 -19.57
C THR A 320 20.79 -21.22 -18.79
N LYS A 321 19.84 -21.86 -19.47
CA LYS A 321 18.66 -22.46 -18.82
C LYS A 321 19.10 -23.70 -18.04
N VAL A 322 18.77 -23.76 -16.76
CA VAL A 322 19.14 -24.86 -15.85
C VAL A 322 17.94 -25.70 -15.41
N ALA A 323 16.74 -25.12 -15.41
CA ALA A 323 15.49 -25.83 -15.12
C ALA A 323 14.30 -25.16 -15.82
N GLU A 324 13.22 -25.91 -16.04
CA GLU A 324 11.94 -25.44 -16.59
C GLU A 324 10.79 -26.16 -15.87
N PHE A 325 9.73 -25.43 -15.55
CA PHE A 325 8.58 -25.92 -14.80
C PHE A 325 7.29 -25.87 -15.63
N GLU A 326 6.27 -26.62 -15.21
CA GLU A 326 5.02 -26.78 -15.97
C GLU A 326 4.28 -25.47 -16.24
N SER A 327 4.38 -24.45 -15.38
CA SER A 327 3.77 -23.13 -15.62
C SER A 327 4.43 -22.33 -16.75
N GLY A 328 5.58 -22.78 -17.28
CA GLY A 328 6.41 -22.00 -18.20
C GLY A 328 7.31 -20.97 -17.51
N LYS A 329 7.56 -21.13 -16.19
CA LYS A 329 8.70 -20.53 -15.49
C LYS A 329 9.96 -21.35 -15.77
N ALA A 330 11.09 -20.68 -15.90
CA ALA A 330 12.39 -21.31 -16.06
C ALA A 330 13.45 -20.63 -15.20
N LEU A 331 14.42 -21.42 -14.75
CA LEU A 331 15.60 -20.92 -14.03
C LEU A 331 16.74 -20.75 -15.02
N TYR A 332 17.38 -19.59 -14.96
CA TYR A 332 18.56 -19.27 -15.74
C TYR A 332 19.72 -18.93 -14.82
N SER A 333 20.88 -19.55 -15.06
CA SER A 333 22.15 -19.01 -14.59
C SER A 333 22.66 -17.99 -15.61
N MET A 334 23.24 -16.90 -15.15
CA MET A 334 23.83 -15.87 -15.99
C MET A 334 25.33 -15.76 -15.71
N SER A 335 26.13 -15.49 -16.75
CA SER A 335 27.58 -15.30 -16.57
C SER A 335 27.90 -14.08 -15.69
N GLU A 336 27.03 -13.07 -15.72
CA GLU A 336 27.17 -11.84 -14.96
C GLU A 336 25.83 -11.34 -14.41
N ASN A 337 25.89 -10.47 -13.40
CA ASN A 337 24.70 -9.94 -12.74
C ASN A 337 23.97 -8.92 -13.63
N LEU A 338 22.98 -9.38 -14.37
CA LEU A 338 22.23 -8.56 -15.32
C LEU A 338 21.47 -7.40 -14.65
N CYS A 339 21.03 -7.58 -13.39
CA CYS A 339 20.39 -6.52 -12.60
C CYS A 339 21.36 -5.39 -12.22
N ALA A 340 22.63 -5.72 -11.97
CA ALA A 340 23.64 -4.70 -11.68
C ALA A 340 23.91 -3.81 -12.91
N TYR A 341 23.95 -4.40 -14.12
CA TYR A 341 24.07 -3.64 -15.37
C TYR A 341 22.85 -2.78 -15.66
N ALA A 342 21.65 -3.32 -15.47
CA ALA A 342 20.41 -2.55 -15.61
C ALA A 342 20.31 -1.35 -14.66
N ASP A 343 20.98 -1.42 -13.50
CA ASP A 343 21.01 -0.35 -12.50
C ASP A 343 21.87 0.84 -12.91
N THR A 344 22.91 0.63 -13.73
CA THR A 344 23.82 1.70 -14.19
C THR A 344 23.21 2.67 -15.20
N GLN A 345 21.96 2.46 -15.61
CA GLN A 345 21.23 3.37 -16.50
C GLN A 345 20.36 4.35 -15.68
N GLU A 346 20.89 5.54 -15.40
CA GLU A 346 20.09 6.74 -15.07
C GLU A 346 19.45 7.35 -16.32
#